data_AF-A0A0B7FTW4-F1
#
_entry.id   AF-A0A0B7FTW4-F1
#
_cell.length_a   1.000
_cell.length_b   1.000
_cell.length_c   1.000
_cell.angle_alpha   90.00
_cell.angle_beta   90.00
_cell.angle_gamma   90.00
#
_symmetry.space_group_name_H-M   'P 1'
#
loop_
_entity.id
_entity.type
_entity.pdbx_description
1 polymer ?
#
loop_
_entity_poly.entity_id
_entity_poly.type
_entity_poly.pdbx_seq_one_letter_code
_entity_poly.pdbx_strand_id
1 'polypeptide(L)'
;MQPTFASIEITLNGAGSSADLQDIKLFTKDAAVDDTGASRDGVMSSVDSLYSIMPMLIYTNPNLGNYALASFLDYPPIREQSYALHDLGLRYSQVTVHEKQSRNPVDATANMIIMTYAFMRYTGDAKLAAKHYYTLKGWADYLVRNALVHSDQLTGDWFVTTPGSNQTNLALKGLIALKSMVEIQKAVGMTNESSTYENAANSGLQQWIELSSSGKKLTYESRSEEPQLLHGLYADKLLGLGFVPESVYAAQRAQWAAGMKAFGVALGSQGTTTSLAWQYFTLAALTTGDTSLLNDAQFAPMRNFTSRTQDKVYALADVYDVNTGAASPGYGLRGNVGGSYALLALGTANKTIAQVPASPSPPAATTTSPGDNSSSAALTTQGATSIQLLVGLTLVPGMLAMLLLH
;
A
#
# COMPACT_ATOMS: atom_id res chain seq x y z
N MET A 1 -14.94 9.41 4.85
CA MET A 1 -13.96 10.51 4.62
C MET A 1 -13.17 10.89 5.86
N GLN A 2 -13.82 11.19 7.00
CA GLN A 2 -13.17 11.83 8.15
C GLN A 2 -11.90 11.10 8.67
N PRO A 3 -11.87 9.75 8.82
CA PRO A 3 -10.64 9.08 9.29
C PRO A 3 -9.49 9.13 8.28
N THR A 4 -9.79 9.05 6.98
CA THR A 4 -8.77 9.10 5.93
C THR A 4 -8.10 10.46 5.84
N PHE A 5 -8.87 11.55 5.79
CA PHE A 5 -8.27 12.89 5.81
C PHE A 5 -7.55 13.20 7.12
N ALA A 6 -8.07 12.71 8.26
CA ALA A 6 -7.39 12.84 9.55
C ALA A 6 -6.05 12.09 9.62
N SER A 7 -5.88 11.03 8.81
CA SER A 7 -4.64 10.28 8.71
C SER A 7 -3.62 10.91 7.75
N ILE A 8 -4.00 11.93 6.98
CA ILE A 8 -3.15 12.56 5.97
C ILE A 8 -2.46 13.79 6.56
N GLU A 9 -1.18 13.94 6.26
CA GLU A 9 -0.43 15.16 6.52
C GLU A 9 0.25 15.64 5.24
N ILE A 10 0.16 16.95 4.98
CA ILE A 10 0.79 17.59 3.82
C ILE A 10 1.87 18.51 4.37
N THR A 11 3.09 18.34 3.87
CA THR A 11 4.22 19.19 4.24
C THR A 11 4.69 19.98 3.04
N LEU A 12 5.25 21.14 3.32
CA LEU A 12 5.84 22.06 2.36
C LEU A 12 7.21 22.47 2.91
N ASN A 13 8.24 22.39 2.09
CA ASN A 13 9.57 22.83 2.47
C ASN A 13 9.63 24.37 2.52
N GLY A 14 10.29 24.94 3.53
CA GLY A 14 10.37 26.39 3.74
C GLY A 14 9.17 27.00 4.50
N ALA A 15 9.18 28.32 4.68
CA ALA A 15 8.16 29.03 5.46
C ALA A 15 7.84 30.40 4.85
N GLY A 16 6.57 30.82 4.92
CA GLY A 16 6.14 32.12 4.39
C GLY A 16 6.44 32.25 2.89
N SER A 17 7.11 33.32 2.49
CA SER A 17 7.44 33.58 1.07
C SER A 17 8.59 32.74 0.51
N SER A 18 9.33 31.99 1.34
CA SER A 18 10.40 31.09 0.89
C SER A 18 9.95 29.65 0.70
N ALA A 19 8.64 29.37 0.86
CA ALA A 19 8.12 28.03 0.75
C ALA A 19 8.20 27.50 -0.69
N ASP A 20 8.76 26.31 -0.86
CA ASP A 20 8.95 25.67 -2.15
C ASP A 20 7.69 24.91 -2.57
N LEU A 21 6.83 25.58 -3.33
CA LEU A 21 5.58 25.01 -3.86
C LEU A 21 5.80 23.86 -4.85
N GLN A 22 7.04 23.57 -5.25
CA GLN A 22 7.38 22.39 -6.07
C GLN A 22 7.71 21.16 -5.22
N ASP A 23 7.95 21.31 -3.92
CA ASP A 23 8.34 20.23 -2.99
C ASP A 23 7.22 19.89 -1.99
N ILE A 24 5.99 19.77 -2.49
CA ILE A 24 4.85 19.35 -1.68
C ILE A 24 4.91 17.83 -1.49
N LYS A 25 4.87 17.40 -0.23
CA LYS A 25 4.82 15.98 0.16
C LYS A 25 3.54 15.67 0.90
N LEU A 26 3.05 14.44 0.69
CA LEU A 26 1.94 13.90 1.44
C LEU A 26 2.40 12.65 2.17
N PHE A 27 2.05 12.56 3.45
CA PHE A 27 2.30 11.41 4.30
C PHE A 27 0.99 10.87 4.86
N THR A 28 0.94 9.56 5.05
CA THR A 28 -0.15 8.92 5.78
C THR A 28 0.36 8.43 7.13
N LYS A 29 -0.41 8.68 8.18
CA LYS A 29 -0.17 8.15 9.52
C LYS A 29 -0.93 6.84 9.61
N ASP A 30 -0.24 5.75 9.87
CA ASP A 30 -0.94 4.54 10.28
C ASP A 30 -1.43 4.73 11.72
N ALA A 31 -2.62 5.30 11.85
CA ALA A 31 -3.31 5.47 13.11
C ALA A 31 -3.90 4.14 13.57
N ALA A 32 -3.06 3.13 13.79
CA ALA A 32 -3.45 1.99 14.59
C ALA A 32 -3.48 2.47 16.05
N VAL A 33 -4.60 3.05 16.47
CA VAL A 33 -4.91 3.30 17.87
C VAL A 33 -5.34 1.98 18.49
N ASP A 34 -4.77 1.60 19.63
CA ASP A 34 -5.34 0.51 20.42
C ASP A 34 -6.71 0.90 21.00
N ASP A 35 -7.41 -0.05 21.60
CA ASP A 35 -8.75 0.17 22.13
C ASP A 35 -8.79 1.17 23.33
N THR A 36 -7.63 1.64 23.80
CA THR A 36 -7.50 2.71 24.81
C THR A 36 -7.29 4.10 24.19
N GLY A 37 -7.19 4.19 22.86
CA GLY A 37 -6.88 5.42 22.15
C GLY A 37 -5.38 5.77 22.15
N ALA A 38 -4.51 4.86 22.57
CA ALA A 38 -3.07 5.04 22.50
C ALA A 38 -2.55 4.63 21.12
N SER A 39 -1.65 5.45 20.55
CA SER A 39 -0.97 5.12 19.30
C SER A 39 -0.16 3.83 19.50
N ARG A 40 -0.44 2.78 18.72
CA ARG A 40 0.50 1.67 18.55
C ARG A 40 1.75 2.20 17.83
N ASP A 41 2.84 1.44 17.88
CA ASP A 41 4.08 1.69 17.13
C ASP A 41 3.83 1.63 15.60
N GLY A 42 3.13 2.65 15.08
CA GLY A 42 2.69 2.73 13.70
C GLY A 42 3.83 3.08 12.75
N VAL A 43 3.76 2.52 11.55
CA VAL A 43 4.60 2.90 10.42
C VAL A 43 4.10 4.22 9.84
N MET A 44 5.02 5.08 9.44
CA MET A 44 4.72 6.30 8.70
C MET A 44 4.71 5.99 7.21
N SER A 45 3.57 6.27 6.57
CA SER A 45 3.35 6.07 5.14
C SER A 45 3.75 4.68 4.67
N SER A 46 2.95 3.66 5.01
CA SER A 46 3.10 2.37 4.32
C SER A 46 2.51 2.46 2.92
N VAL A 47 3.15 1.77 1.98
CA VAL A 47 2.69 1.69 0.59
C VAL A 47 1.29 1.07 0.53
N ASP A 48 1.02 0.07 1.37
CA ASP A 48 -0.27 -0.64 1.40
C ASP A 48 -1.42 0.25 1.89
N SER A 49 -1.16 1.09 2.90
CA SER A 49 -2.14 2.08 3.34
C SER A 49 -2.41 3.12 2.27
N LEU A 50 -1.37 3.63 1.59
CA LEU A 50 -1.55 4.55 0.46
C LEU A 50 -2.35 3.91 -0.67
N TYR A 51 -2.06 2.65 -1.02
CA TYR A 51 -2.79 1.90 -2.03
C TYR A 51 -4.27 1.74 -1.65
N SER A 52 -4.57 1.45 -0.38
CA SER A 52 -5.95 1.31 0.10
C SER A 52 -6.75 2.61 -0.02
N ILE A 53 -6.13 3.78 0.16
CA ILE A 53 -6.79 5.09 0.09
C ILE A 53 -6.76 5.71 -1.31
N MET A 54 -6.03 5.10 -2.25
CA MET A 54 -5.90 5.58 -3.64
C MET A 54 -7.26 5.95 -4.27
N PRO A 55 -8.36 5.17 -4.12
CA PRO A 55 -9.64 5.57 -4.73
C PRO A 55 -10.20 6.88 -4.18
N MET A 56 -10.04 7.14 -2.88
CA MET A 56 -10.49 8.40 -2.29
C MET A 56 -9.67 9.56 -2.86
N LEU A 57 -8.34 9.40 -2.99
CA LEU A 57 -7.48 10.42 -3.58
C LEU A 57 -7.86 10.68 -5.03
N ILE A 58 -8.11 9.64 -5.83
CA ILE A 58 -8.58 9.77 -7.21
C ILE A 58 -9.90 10.54 -7.30
N TYR A 59 -10.88 10.17 -6.46
CA TYR A 59 -12.20 10.79 -6.49
C TYR A 59 -12.20 12.24 -6.01
N THR A 60 -11.41 12.56 -4.99
CA THR A 60 -11.43 13.88 -4.35
C THR A 60 -10.45 14.87 -5.00
N ASN A 61 -9.18 14.50 -5.10
CA ASN A 61 -8.14 15.30 -5.75
C ASN A 61 -6.92 14.41 -6.10
N PRO A 62 -6.81 13.94 -7.36
CA PRO A 62 -5.75 13.00 -7.73
C PRO A 62 -4.33 13.58 -7.62
N ASN A 63 -4.17 14.91 -7.57
CA ASN A 63 -2.86 15.53 -7.35
C ASN A 63 -2.27 15.19 -5.98
N LEU A 64 -3.11 14.94 -4.97
CA LEU A 64 -2.66 14.49 -3.65
C LEU A 64 -1.93 13.14 -3.75
N GLY A 65 -2.33 12.29 -4.68
CA GLY A 65 -1.64 11.03 -4.98
C GLY A 65 -0.23 11.22 -5.50
N ASN A 66 -0.02 12.21 -6.37
CA ASN A 66 1.33 12.55 -6.86
C ASN A 66 2.24 13.04 -5.72
N TYR A 67 1.72 13.86 -4.79
CA TYR A 67 2.49 14.27 -3.61
C TYR A 67 2.82 13.09 -2.69
N ALA A 68 1.92 12.13 -2.56
CA ALA A 68 2.15 10.93 -1.77
C ALA A 68 3.22 10.02 -2.40
N LEU A 69 3.13 9.77 -3.71
CA LEU A 69 4.15 9.02 -4.46
C LEU A 69 5.51 9.72 -4.42
N ALA A 70 5.54 11.04 -4.51
CA ALA A 70 6.77 11.81 -4.43
C ALA A 70 7.46 11.67 -3.06
N SER A 71 6.72 11.41 -1.98
CA SER A 71 7.29 11.12 -0.66
C SER A 71 8.09 9.81 -0.64
N PHE A 72 7.72 8.82 -1.46
CA PHE A 72 8.45 7.56 -1.60
C PHE A 72 9.56 7.63 -2.65
N LEU A 73 9.28 8.22 -3.80
CA LEU A 73 10.18 8.20 -4.95
C LEU A 73 11.36 9.17 -4.80
N ASP A 74 11.17 10.32 -4.13
CA ASP A 74 12.26 11.27 -3.88
C ASP A 74 13.12 10.88 -2.68
N TYR A 75 12.71 9.90 -1.87
CA TYR A 75 13.51 9.47 -0.73
C TYR A 75 14.65 8.57 -1.21
N PRO A 76 15.92 8.89 -0.88
CA PRO A 76 17.04 8.05 -1.28
C PRO A 76 16.88 6.64 -0.68
N PRO A 77 17.29 5.57 -1.38
CA PRO A 77 17.20 4.22 -0.86
C PRO A 77 17.95 4.13 0.47
N ILE A 78 17.24 3.78 1.55
CA ILE A 78 17.86 3.55 2.86
C ILE A 78 18.83 2.35 2.80
N ARG A 79 18.61 1.45 1.82
CA ARG A 79 19.51 0.36 1.42
C ARG A 79 19.42 0.15 -0.09
N GLU A 80 20.47 -0.39 -0.70
CA GLU A 80 20.38 -0.90 -2.07
C GLU A 80 19.40 -2.07 -2.13
N GLN A 81 18.24 -1.86 -2.75
CA GLN A 81 17.22 -2.88 -2.96
C GLN A 81 16.60 -2.77 -4.35
N SER A 82 16.23 -3.91 -4.93
CA SER A 82 15.64 -3.98 -6.28
C SER A 82 14.10 -3.87 -6.28
N TYR A 83 13.51 -3.60 -5.13
CA TYR A 83 12.06 -3.52 -4.90
C TYR A 83 11.72 -2.25 -4.09
N ALA A 84 10.45 -1.87 -4.07
CA ALA A 84 9.98 -0.69 -3.34
C ALA A 84 10.11 -0.87 -1.81
N LEU A 85 10.31 0.23 -1.09
CA LEU A 85 10.22 0.24 0.38
C LEU A 85 8.79 -0.10 0.80
N HIS A 86 8.65 -0.74 1.96
CA HIS A 86 7.34 -1.02 2.55
C HIS A 86 6.73 0.25 3.15
N ASP A 87 7.56 1.08 3.80
CA ASP A 87 7.17 2.33 4.44
C ASP A 87 8.32 3.35 4.48
N LEU A 88 8.03 4.58 4.91
CA LEU A 88 9.02 5.64 5.07
C LEU A 88 9.71 5.64 6.44
N GLY A 89 9.31 4.77 7.36
CA GLY A 89 9.90 4.62 8.68
C GLY A 89 8.88 4.42 9.80
N LEU A 90 9.36 4.44 11.03
CA LEU A 90 8.54 4.39 12.23
C LEU A 90 8.30 5.81 12.75
N ARG A 91 7.06 6.04 13.21
CA ARG A 91 6.63 7.23 13.97
C ARG A 91 6.68 8.54 13.19
N TYR A 92 5.77 9.43 13.61
CA TYR A 92 5.75 10.84 13.22
C TYR A 92 5.94 11.69 14.49
N SER A 93 6.68 12.80 14.50
CA SER A 93 7.41 13.45 13.39
C SER A 93 8.88 13.05 13.28
N GLN A 94 9.42 12.30 14.24
CA GLN A 94 10.79 11.77 14.18
C GLN A 94 10.77 10.40 13.52
N VAL A 95 11.04 10.39 12.22
CA VAL A 95 11.05 9.19 11.40
C VAL A 95 12.32 8.39 11.69
N THR A 96 12.19 7.23 12.31
CA THR A 96 13.31 6.28 12.46
C THR A 96 13.20 5.19 11.40
N VAL A 97 14.34 4.62 10.99
CA VAL A 97 14.36 3.55 9.99
C VAL A 97 13.59 2.34 10.52
N HIS A 98 12.57 1.90 9.78
CA HIS A 98 11.95 0.61 10.04
C HIS A 98 12.77 -0.49 9.36
N GLU A 99 13.31 -1.45 10.12
CA GLU A 99 14.26 -2.42 9.58
C GLU A 99 13.63 -3.47 8.65
N LYS A 100 12.32 -3.76 8.79
CA LYS A 100 11.63 -4.85 8.09
C LYS A 100 11.08 -4.43 6.71
N GLN A 101 11.87 -3.69 5.93
CA GLN A 101 11.49 -3.21 4.58
C GLN A 101 11.30 -4.34 3.56
N SER A 102 11.96 -5.49 3.76
CA SER A 102 11.93 -6.64 2.84
C SER A 102 10.78 -7.62 3.09
N ARG A 103 9.77 -7.23 3.88
CA ARG A 103 8.70 -8.15 4.33
C ARG A 103 7.63 -8.44 3.29
N ASN A 104 7.37 -7.52 2.36
CA ASN A 104 6.36 -7.63 1.29
C ASN A 104 6.84 -7.03 -0.05
N PRO A 105 8.00 -7.48 -0.58
CA PRO A 105 8.67 -6.83 -1.69
C PRO A 105 7.85 -6.86 -3.00
N VAL A 106 7.10 -7.92 -3.30
CA VAL A 106 6.26 -7.97 -4.50
C VAL A 106 5.08 -7.01 -4.37
N ASP A 107 4.45 -6.95 -3.20
CA ASP A 107 3.23 -6.16 -3.00
C ASP A 107 3.52 -4.67 -3.03
N ALA A 108 4.50 -4.21 -2.23
CA ALA A 108 4.92 -2.82 -2.20
C ALA A 108 5.37 -2.34 -3.60
N THR A 109 6.11 -3.18 -4.32
CA THR A 109 6.57 -2.87 -5.68
C THR A 109 5.41 -2.75 -6.68
N ALA A 110 4.49 -3.72 -6.65
CA ALA A 110 3.33 -3.70 -7.53
C ALA A 110 2.43 -2.49 -7.24
N ASN A 111 2.19 -2.19 -5.96
CA ASN A 111 1.43 -1.02 -5.50
C ASN A 111 2.01 0.28 -6.04
N MET A 112 3.31 0.50 -5.89
CA MET A 112 3.95 1.73 -6.33
C MET A 112 3.82 1.95 -7.84
N ILE A 113 4.04 0.89 -8.64
CA ILE A 113 3.92 0.98 -10.10
C ILE A 113 2.46 1.22 -10.52
N ILE A 114 1.51 0.47 -9.95
CA ILE A 114 0.06 0.63 -10.23
C ILE A 114 -0.40 2.04 -9.87
N MET A 115 -0.06 2.54 -8.68
CA MET A 115 -0.44 3.88 -8.26
C MET A 115 0.20 4.97 -9.12
N THR A 116 1.46 4.78 -9.53
CA THR A 116 2.13 5.73 -10.45
C THR A 116 1.33 5.88 -11.73
N TYR A 117 0.97 4.77 -12.38
CA TYR A 117 0.16 4.83 -13.59
C TYR A 117 -1.27 5.35 -13.33
N ALA A 118 -1.88 4.97 -12.21
CA ALA A 118 -3.22 5.45 -11.84
C ALA A 118 -3.24 6.98 -11.73
N PHE A 119 -2.35 7.58 -10.92
CA PHE A 119 -2.35 9.03 -10.76
C PHE A 119 -1.93 9.76 -12.04
N MET A 120 -1.06 9.19 -12.89
CA MET A 120 -0.82 9.72 -14.24
C MET A 120 -2.13 9.82 -15.03
N ARG A 121 -2.94 8.75 -15.06
CA ARG A 121 -4.23 8.74 -15.79
C ARG A 121 -5.23 9.77 -15.28
N TYR A 122 -5.31 9.97 -13.96
CA TYR A 122 -6.31 10.87 -13.37
C TYR A 122 -5.83 12.33 -13.25
N THR A 123 -4.53 12.58 -13.31
CA THR A 123 -3.96 13.95 -13.32
C THR A 123 -3.59 14.45 -14.72
N GLY A 124 -3.26 13.55 -15.64
CA GLY A 124 -2.68 13.86 -16.95
C GLY A 124 -1.18 14.18 -16.88
N ASP A 125 -0.53 13.99 -15.73
CA ASP A 125 0.85 14.39 -15.48
C ASP A 125 1.79 13.16 -15.36
N ALA A 126 2.78 13.07 -16.26
CA ALA A 126 3.80 12.02 -16.28
C ALA A 126 5.15 12.44 -15.69
N LYS A 127 5.31 13.68 -15.19
CA LYS A 127 6.62 14.23 -14.77
C LYS A 127 7.28 13.43 -13.66
N LEU A 128 6.51 13.01 -12.65
CA LEU A 128 7.05 12.23 -11.53
C LEU A 128 7.58 10.87 -12.02
N ALA A 129 6.83 10.20 -12.90
CA ALA A 129 7.26 8.95 -13.50
C ALA A 129 8.50 9.13 -14.40
N ALA A 130 8.55 10.22 -15.18
CA ALA A 130 9.71 10.53 -16.02
C ALA A 130 10.97 10.81 -15.19
N LYS A 131 10.85 11.54 -14.08
CA LYS A 131 11.93 11.81 -13.12
C LYS A 131 12.50 10.51 -12.53
N HIS A 132 11.63 9.56 -12.20
CA HIS A 132 11.97 8.33 -11.47
C HIS A 132 11.93 7.06 -12.32
N TYR A 133 12.04 7.21 -13.64
CA TYR A 133 11.86 6.10 -14.57
C TYR A 133 12.75 4.89 -14.24
N TYR A 134 14.03 5.11 -13.93
CA TYR A 134 14.97 4.01 -13.65
C TYR A 134 14.69 3.28 -12.34
N THR A 135 14.12 3.96 -11.35
CA THR A 135 13.62 3.31 -10.13
C THR A 135 12.45 2.39 -10.46
N LEU A 136 11.46 2.90 -11.20
CA LEU A 136 10.30 2.12 -11.65
C LEU A 136 10.70 0.95 -12.55
N LYS A 137 11.70 1.15 -13.41
CA LYS A 137 12.28 0.11 -14.27
C LYS A 137 12.94 -0.99 -13.43
N GLY A 138 13.80 -0.65 -12.47
CA GLY A 138 14.44 -1.65 -11.60
C GLY A 138 13.41 -2.48 -10.82
N TRP A 139 12.34 -1.83 -10.37
CA TRP A 139 11.19 -2.47 -9.74
C TRP A 139 10.42 -3.40 -10.70
N ALA A 140 10.21 -2.99 -11.96
CA ALA A 140 9.62 -3.86 -12.97
C ALA A 140 10.52 -5.07 -13.31
N ASP A 141 11.83 -4.88 -13.40
CA ASP A 141 12.81 -5.96 -13.60
C ASP A 141 12.82 -6.96 -12.43
N TYR A 142 12.53 -6.50 -11.21
CA TYR A 142 12.26 -7.37 -10.07
C TYR A 142 10.96 -8.16 -10.24
N LEU A 143 9.86 -7.50 -10.64
CA LEU A 143 8.57 -8.16 -10.85
C LEU A 143 8.60 -9.19 -11.98
N VAL A 144 9.35 -8.97 -13.06
CA VAL A 144 9.52 -10.00 -14.13
C VAL A 144 9.98 -11.34 -13.56
N ARG A 145 10.82 -11.32 -12.51
CA ARG A 145 11.39 -12.52 -11.90
C ARG A 145 10.56 -13.08 -10.74
N ASN A 146 9.69 -12.28 -10.13
CA ASN A 146 9.06 -12.59 -8.84
C ASN A 146 7.54 -12.42 -8.81
N ALA A 147 6.89 -11.84 -9.83
CA ALA A 147 5.45 -11.61 -9.79
C ALA A 147 4.67 -12.93 -9.82
N LEU A 148 4.89 -13.75 -10.86
CA LEU A 148 4.13 -14.98 -11.04
C LEU A 148 4.41 -16.01 -9.94
N VAL A 149 5.68 -16.27 -9.65
CA VAL A 149 6.14 -17.21 -8.62
C VAL A 149 7.04 -16.46 -7.65
N HIS A 150 6.73 -16.53 -6.37
CA HIS A 150 7.45 -15.82 -5.32
C HIS A 150 7.59 -16.66 -4.06
N SER A 151 8.69 -16.44 -3.35
CA SER A 151 8.93 -16.98 -2.01
C SER A 151 7.95 -16.40 -0.98
N ASP A 152 7.96 -17.01 0.21
CA ASP A 152 7.16 -16.55 1.35
C ASP A 152 7.40 -15.08 1.66
N GLN A 153 6.32 -14.31 1.70
CA GLN A 153 6.32 -12.91 2.10
C GLN A 153 4.96 -12.52 2.71
N LEU A 154 4.95 -11.44 3.48
CA LEU A 154 3.70 -10.77 3.85
C LEU A 154 3.12 -10.06 2.63
N THR A 155 1.85 -9.69 2.71
CA THR A 155 1.14 -8.86 1.72
C THR A 155 0.72 -7.55 2.36
N GLY A 156 0.11 -6.68 1.57
CA GLY A 156 -0.62 -5.51 2.04
C GLY A 156 -1.88 -5.86 2.84
N ASP A 157 -2.19 -7.13 3.05
CA ASP A 157 -3.19 -7.57 4.02
C ASP A 157 -2.61 -7.47 5.44
N TRP A 158 -2.42 -6.25 5.93
CA TRP A 158 -1.67 -5.93 7.16
C TRP A 158 -2.17 -6.60 8.45
N PHE A 159 -3.34 -7.24 8.42
CA PHE A 159 -3.92 -8.02 9.52
C PHE A 159 -3.64 -9.54 9.40
N VAL A 160 -3.03 -9.97 8.30
CA VAL A 160 -2.49 -11.31 8.08
C VAL A 160 -1.01 -11.29 8.46
N THR A 161 -0.65 -12.03 9.51
CA THR A 161 0.71 -12.00 10.08
C THR A 161 1.59 -13.16 9.61
N THR A 162 1.05 -14.08 8.81
CA THR A 162 1.75 -15.27 8.34
C THR A 162 2.17 -15.08 6.88
N PRO A 163 3.48 -15.09 6.58
CA PRO A 163 3.97 -15.05 5.21
C PRO A 163 3.47 -16.24 4.38
N GLY A 164 3.28 -16.03 3.09
CA GLY A 164 2.94 -17.08 2.14
C GLY A 164 3.60 -16.88 0.79
N SER A 165 3.97 -17.99 0.16
CA SER A 165 4.46 -18.04 -1.21
C SER A 165 3.29 -18.18 -2.18
N ASN A 166 3.54 -17.82 -3.44
CA ASN A 166 2.64 -18.08 -4.57
C ASN A 166 1.18 -17.70 -4.32
N GLN A 167 0.98 -16.59 -3.60
CA GLN A 167 -0.34 -16.08 -3.26
C GLN A 167 -1.00 -15.54 -4.53
N THR A 168 -2.16 -16.09 -4.87
CA THR A 168 -2.87 -15.85 -6.13
C THR A 168 -3.15 -14.37 -6.36
N ASN A 169 -3.68 -13.68 -5.34
CA ASN A 169 -4.00 -12.26 -5.45
C ASN A 169 -2.75 -11.38 -5.64
N LEU A 170 -1.69 -11.68 -4.90
CA LEU A 170 -0.41 -10.97 -4.99
C LEU A 170 0.24 -11.14 -6.37
N ALA A 171 0.25 -12.37 -6.90
CA ALA A 171 0.81 -12.65 -8.21
C ALA A 171 0.06 -11.88 -9.32
N LEU A 172 -1.28 -11.90 -9.29
CA LEU A 172 -2.11 -11.15 -10.24
C LEU A 172 -1.77 -9.66 -10.22
N LYS A 173 -1.63 -9.09 -9.03
CA LYS A 173 -1.28 -7.69 -8.82
C LYS A 173 0.09 -7.33 -9.41
N GLY A 174 1.09 -8.19 -9.22
CA GLY A 174 2.40 -8.05 -9.86
C GLY A 174 2.34 -8.05 -11.39
N LEU A 175 1.51 -8.92 -11.97
CA LEU A 175 1.31 -8.97 -13.43
C LEU A 175 0.60 -7.71 -13.97
N ILE A 176 -0.40 -7.19 -13.25
CA ILE A 176 -1.06 -5.91 -13.58
C ILE A 176 -0.06 -4.74 -13.47
N ALA A 177 0.85 -4.77 -12.51
CA ALA A 177 1.91 -3.76 -12.39
C ALA A 177 2.87 -3.78 -13.60
N LEU A 178 3.22 -4.96 -14.13
CA LEU A 178 4.01 -5.05 -15.36
C LEU A 178 3.29 -4.42 -16.57
N LYS A 179 1.97 -4.64 -16.71
CA LYS A 179 1.15 -3.94 -17.72
C LYS A 179 1.12 -2.43 -17.51
N SER A 180 1.04 -1.99 -16.26
CA SER A 180 1.09 -0.57 -15.90
C SER A 180 2.44 0.04 -16.28
N MET A 181 3.54 -0.68 -16.10
CA MET A 181 4.87 -0.23 -16.50
C MET A 181 5.00 -0.04 -18.01
N VAL A 182 4.37 -0.90 -18.82
CA VAL A 182 4.33 -0.73 -20.28
C VAL A 182 3.66 0.60 -20.66
N GLU A 183 2.57 0.97 -19.99
CA GLU A 183 1.89 2.25 -20.23
C GLU A 183 2.71 3.44 -19.73
N ILE A 184 3.41 3.30 -18.60
CA ILE A 184 4.37 4.32 -18.12
C ILE A 184 5.47 4.55 -19.16
N GLN A 185 6.08 3.48 -19.69
CA GLN A 185 7.12 3.56 -20.73
C GLN A 185 6.66 4.32 -21.96
N LYS A 186 5.44 4.08 -22.44
CA LYS A 186 4.85 4.82 -23.57
C LYS A 186 4.69 6.30 -23.25
N ALA A 187 4.24 6.63 -22.04
CA ALA A 187 4.05 8.02 -21.62
C ALA A 187 5.37 8.79 -21.46
N VAL A 188 6.46 8.11 -21.11
CA VAL A 188 7.78 8.74 -20.89
C VAL A 188 8.80 8.52 -22.02
N GLY A 189 8.37 7.97 -23.16
CA GLY A 189 9.21 7.79 -24.35
C GLY A 189 10.27 6.68 -24.21
N MET A 190 10.09 5.74 -23.29
CA MET A 190 11.05 4.66 -22.98
C MET A 190 10.58 3.30 -23.47
N THR A 191 10.25 3.20 -24.76
CA THR A 191 9.53 2.04 -25.32
C THR A 191 10.42 0.87 -25.72
N ASN A 192 11.75 0.99 -25.60
CA ASN A 192 12.72 -0.01 -26.03
C ASN A 192 12.60 -1.36 -25.29
N GLU A 193 12.11 -1.35 -24.05
CA GLU A 193 11.95 -2.57 -23.23
C GLU A 193 10.48 -2.97 -23.02
N SER A 194 9.53 -2.29 -23.65
CA SER A 194 8.10 -2.56 -23.44
C SER A 194 7.71 -4.00 -23.79
N SER A 195 8.39 -4.63 -24.76
CA SER A 195 8.16 -6.04 -25.08
C SER A 195 8.52 -6.99 -23.93
N THR A 196 9.52 -6.68 -23.11
CA THR A 196 9.93 -7.53 -21.99
C THR A 196 8.82 -7.62 -20.94
N TYR A 197 8.31 -6.46 -20.52
CA TYR A 197 7.27 -6.38 -19.49
C TYR A 197 5.91 -6.84 -20.03
N GLU A 198 5.59 -6.51 -21.28
CA GLU A 198 4.38 -6.97 -21.96
C GLU A 198 4.35 -8.50 -22.07
N ASN A 199 5.45 -9.12 -22.51
CA ASN A 199 5.53 -10.58 -22.65
C ASN A 199 5.47 -11.28 -21.29
N ALA A 200 6.19 -10.77 -20.28
CA ALA A 200 6.16 -11.31 -18.93
C ALA A 200 4.75 -11.23 -18.31
N ALA A 201 4.04 -10.12 -18.50
CA ALA A 201 2.67 -9.97 -18.04
C ALA A 201 1.73 -10.96 -18.76
N ASN A 202 1.73 -10.99 -20.09
CA ASN A 202 0.80 -11.80 -20.88
C ASN A 202 1.02 -13.31 -20.67
N SER A 203 2.27 -13.78 -20.75
CA SER A 203 2.59 -15.19 -20.50
C SER A 203 2.39 -15.57 -19.02
N GLY A 204 2.67 -14.64 -18.10
CA GLY A 204 2.43 -14.83 -16.68
C GLY A 204 0.93 -14.95 -16.36
N LEU A 205 0.06 -14.15 -17.00
CA LEU A 205 -1.38 -14.24 -16.78
C LEU A 205 -1.95 -15.58 -17.25
N GLN A 206 -1.49 -16.09 -18.39
CA GLN A 206 -1.91 -17.41 -18.88
C GLN A 206 -1.57 -18.51 -17.87
N GLN A 207 -0.33 -18.53 -17.38
CA GLN A 207 0.08 -19.48 -16.34
C GLN A 207 -0.67 -19.25 -15.02
N TRP A 208 -0.88 -17.99 -14.63
CA TRP A 208 -1.61 -17.63 -13.42
C TRP A 208 -3.04 -18.18 -13.45
N ILE A 209 -3.74 -18.09 -14.58
CA ILE A 209 -5.10 -18.63 -14.75
C ILE A 209 -5.12 -20.14 -14.47
N GLU A 210 -4.12 -20.88 -14.96
CA GLU A 210 -4.03 -22.33 -14.74
C GLU A 210 -3.68 -22.66 -13.28
N LEU A 211 -2.61 -22.07 -12.76
CA LEU A 211 -2.07 -22.36 -11.42
C LEU A 211 -3.06 -21.99 -10.31
N SER A 212 -3.74 -20.84 -10.45
CA SER A 212 -4.69 -20.32 -9.47
C SER A 212 -6.11 -20.87 -9.60
N SER A 213 -6.38 -21.70 -10.62
CA SER A 213 -7.75 -22.09 -10.99
C SER A 213 -8.64 -20.87 -11.25
N SER A 214 -8.20 -19.97 -12.13
CA SER A 214 -8.85 -18.69 -12.45
C SER A 214 -9.12 -17.82 -11.22
N GLY A 215 -8.18 -17.78 -10.28
CA GLY A 215 -8.27 -16.97 -9.07
C GLY A 215 -8.97 -17.63 -7.86
N LYS A 216 -9.49 -18.85 -8.00
CA LYS A 216 -10.27 -19.51 -6.94
C LYS A 216 -9.42 -20.08 -5.80
N LYS A 217 -8.13 -20.30 -6.01
CA LYS A 217 -7.21 -20.79 -4.96
C LYS A 217 -6.53 -19.64 -4.23
N LEU A 218 -6.32 -19.78 -2.92
CA LEU A 218 -5.57 -18.79 -2.11
C LEU A 218 -4.09 -18.70 -2.51
N THR A 219 -3.44 -19.85 -2.63
CA THR A 219 -2.11 -20.02 -3.23
C THR A 219 -2.18 -21.10 -4.29
N TYR A 220 -1.19 -21.21 -5.18
CA TYR A 220 -1.19 -22.25 -6.23
C TYR A 220 -1.26 -23.68 -5.68
N GLU A 221 -0.66 -23.88 -4.50
CA GLU A 221 -0.59 -25.14 -3.78
C GLU A 221 -1.87 -25.45 -2.98
N SER A 222 -2.77 -24.47 -2.82
CA SER A 222 -4.04 -24.69 -2.12
C SER A 222 -4.86 -25.77 -2.81
N ARG A 223 -5.32 -26.73 -2.01
CA ARG A 223 -6.29 -27.75 -2.42
C ARG A 223 -7.74 -27.28 -2.28
N SER A 224 -7.95 -26.15 -1.61
CA SER A 224 -9.24 -25.53 -1.39
C SER A 224 -9.47 -24.41 -2.40
N GLU A 225 -10.71 -24.34 -2.90
CA GLU A 225 -11.26 -23.27 -3.72
C GLU A 225 -12.42 -22.56 -3.00
N GLU A 226 -12.37 -22.56 -1.67
CA GLU A 226 -13.35 -21.86 -0.85
C GLU A 226 -13.32 -20.35 -1.13
N PRO A 227 -14.49 -19.67 -1.06
CA PRO A 227 -14.63 -18.25 -1.34
C PRO A 227 -13.58 -17.36 -0.66
N GLN A 228 -13.01 -16.45 -1.46
CA GLN A 228 -12.01 -15.47 -1.03
C GLN A 228 -12.11 -14.19 -1.85
N LEU A 229 -11.46 -13.11 -1.40
CA LEU A 229 -11.40 -11.84 -2.11
C LEU A 229 -10.20 -11.76 -3.05
N LEU A 230 -10.48 -11.65 -4.35
CA LEU A 230 -9.48 -11.32 -5.37
C LEU A 230 -9.45 -9.82 -5.66
N HIS A 231 -9.11 -9.03 -4.64
CA HIS A 231 -9.17 -7.56 -4.68
C HIS A 231 -8.16 -6.92 -5.66
N GLY A 232 -7.13 -7.65 -6.09
CA GLY A 232 -6.19 -7.23 -7.14
C GLY A 232 -6.85 -6.93 -8.49
N LEU A 233 -8.01 -7.53 -8.78
CA LEU A 233 -8.79 -7.27 -9.99
C LEU A 233 -9.21 -5.80 -10.16
N TYR A 234 -9.29 -5.06 -9.05
CA TYR A 234 -9.66 -3.65 -9.07
C TYR A 234 -8.68 -2.82 -9.88
N ALA A 235 -7.38 -3.11 -9.81
CA ALA A 235 -6.37 -2.36 -10.54
C ALA A 235 -6.56 -2.45 -12.05
N ASP A 236 -6.89 -3.63 -12.59
CA ASP A 236 -7.17 -3.80 -14.02
C ASP A 236 -8.34 -2.92 -14.49
N LYS A 237 -9.44 -2.89 -13.72
CA LYS A 237 -10.62 -2.07 -14.03
C LYS A 237 -10.34 -0.58 -13.87
N LEU A 238 -9.72 -0.17 -12.76
CA LEU A 238 -9.39 1.23 -12.48
C LEU A 238 -8.47 1.85 -13.53
N LEU A 239 -7.49 1.07 -13.97
CA LEU A 239 -6.52 1.46 -14.98
C LEU A 239 -7.02 1.24 -16.41
N GLY A 240 -8.23 0.66 -16.59
CA GLY A 240 -8.81 0.37 -17.91
C GLY A 240 -7.87 -0.43 -18.82
N LEU A 241 -7.10 -1.37 -18.27
CA LEU A 241 -6.10 -2.13 -19.02
C LEU A 241 -6.74 -3.19 -19.91
N GLY A 242 -7.89 -3.75 -19.50
CA GLY A 242 -8.53 -4.87 -20.19
C GLY A 242 -7.62 -6.09 -20.28
N PHE A 243 -6.74 -6.28 -19.30
CA PHE A 243 -5.71 -7.31 -19.29
C PHE A 243 -6.27 -8.64 -18.76
N VAL A 244 -7.10 -8.59 -17.73
CA VAL A 244 -7.69 -9.80 -17.14
C VAL A 244 -8.96 -10.20 -17.91
N PRO A 245 -9.09 -11.46 -18.36
CA PRO A 245 -10.26 -11.89 -19.14
C PRO A 245 -11.53 -11.98 -18.28
N GLU A 246 -12.69 -11.77 -18.91
CA GLU A 246 -14.00 -11.78 -18.24
C GLU A 246 -14.32 -13.10 -17.53
N SER A 247 -13.75 -14.23 -17.97
CA SER A 247 -13.90 -15.53 -17.29
C SER A 247 -13.42 -15.50 -15.84
N VAL A 248 -12.36 -14.75 -15.52
CA VAL A 248 -11.85 -14.59 -14.15
C VAL A 248 -12.80 -13.74 -13.32
N TYR A 249 -13.35 -12.65 -13.89
CA TYR A 249 -14.38 -11.84 -13.23
C TYR A 249 -15.64 -12.65 -12.96
N ALA A 250 -16.09 -13.45 -13.92
CA ALA A 250 -17.25 -14.33 -13.76
C ALA A 250 -17.02 -15.38 -12.66
N ALA A 251 -15.84 -16.01 -12.61
CA ALA A 251 -15.47 -16.92 -11.53
C ALA A 251 -15.47 -16.21 -10.17
N GLN A 252 -14.96 -14.99 -10.10
CA GLN A 252 -14.93 -14.21 -8.87
C GLN A 252 -16.32 -13.72 -8.44
N ARG A 253 -17.25 -13.44 -9.36
CA ARG A 253 -18.67 -13.18 -9.01
C ARG A 253 -19.31 -14.40 -8.37
N ALA A 254 -19.03 -15.61 -8.87
CA ALA A 254 -19.54 -16.85 -8.27
C ALA A 254 -18.95 -17.08 -6.86
N GLN A 255 -17.65 -16.85 -6.69
CA GLN A 255 -16.97 -16.92 -5.38
C GLN A 255 -17.55 -15.88 -4.40
N TRP A 256 -17.75 -14.64 -4.86
CA TRP A 256 -18.38 -13.58 -4.06
C TRP A 256 -19.77 -13.98 -3.57
N ALA A 257 -20.63 -14.47 -4.47
CA ALA A 257 -21.97 -14.92 -4.14
C ALA A 257 -21.97 -16.08 -3.14
N ALA A 258 -21.09 -17.07 -3.33
CA ALA A 258 -20.96 -18.22 -2.44
C ALA A 258 -20.38 -17.85 -1.06
N GLY A 259 -19.47 -16.87 -1.02
CA GLY A 259 -18.79 -16.44 0.19
C GLY A 259 -19.55 -15.39 1.02
N MET A 260 -20.61 -14.80 0.45
CA MET A 260 -21.32 -13.68 1.08
C MET A 260 -21.94 -14.06 2.43
N LYS A 261 -21.62 -13.27 3.46
CA LYS A 261 -22.16 -13.33 4.82
C LYS A 261 -22.95 -12.06 5.12
N ALA A 262 -23.36 -11.86 6.38
CA ALA A 262 -24.21 -10.75 6.79
C ALA A 262 -23.62 -9.36 6.51
N PHE A 263 -22.28 -9.23 6.49
CA PHE A 263 -21.58 -7.97 6.27
C PHE A 263 -20.51 -8.04 5.17
N GLY A 264 -20.36 -9.15 4.46
CA GLY A 264 -19.29 -9.26 3.49
C GLY A 264 -18.79 -10.65 3.13
N VAL A 265 -17.69 -10.68 2.38
CA VAL A 265 -16.92 -11.89 2.07
C VAL A 265 -15.60 -11.83 2.84
N ALA A 266 -15.20 -12.94 3.45
CA ALA A 266 -13.94 -13.03 4.17
C ALA A 266 -12.76 -12.86 3.20
N LEU A 267 -11.64 -12.30 3.68
CA LEU A 267 -10.45 -12.09 2.85
C LEU A 267 -9.96 -13.41 2.23
N GLY A 268 -9.91 -14.47 3.03
CA GLY A 268 -9.46 -15.80 2.63
C GLY A 268 -10.30 -16.91 3.27
N SER A 269 -10.02 -18.15 2.86
CA SER A 269 -10.87 -19.32 3.12
C SER A 269 -10.93 -19.83 4.56
N GLN A 270 -10.02 -19.40 5.44
CA GLN A 270 -9.84 -19.99 6.78
C GLN A 270 -10.36 -19.10 7.92
N GLY A 271 -11.13 -18.05 7.63
CA GLY A 271 -11.61 -17.14 8.67
C GLY A 271 -12.81 -16.29 8.27
N THR A 272 -13.16 -15.36 9.16
CA THR A 272 -14.29 -14.44 9.01
C THR A 272 -13.84 -12.98 8.90
N THR A 273 -12.53 -12.73 8.96
CA THR A 273 -11.95 -11.39 8.90
C THR A 273 -11.91 -10.87 7.47
N THR A 274 -12.23 -9.60 7.29
CA THR A 274 -12.09 -8.88 6.02
C THR A 274 -11.62 -7.44 6.23
N SER A 275 -11.24 -6.76 5.15
CA SER A 275 -11.02 -5.30 5.15
C SER A 275 -12.04 -4.58 4.28
N LEU A 276 -12.48 -3.41 4.75
CA LEU A 276 -13.36 -2.52 4.01
C LEU A 276 -12.76 -2.14 2.64
N ALA A 277 -11.47 -1.84 2.57
CA ALA A 277 -10.84 -1.47 1.30
C ALA A 277 -10.91 -2.63 0.30
N TRP A 278 -10.52 -3.83 0.71
CA TRP A 278 -10.50 -5.02 -0.15
C TRP A 278 -11.89 -5.46 -0.60
N GLN A 279 -12.87 -5.31 0.28
CA GLN A 279 -14.28 -5.53 -0.04
C GLN A 279 -14.76 -4.59 -1.14
N TYR A 280 -14.50 -3.29 -1.01
CA TYR A 280 -14.91 -2.29 -2.01
C TYR A 280 -14.12 -2.38 -3.31
N PHE A 281 -12.83 -2.76 -3.26
CA PHE A 281 -12.03 -3.01 -4.45
C PHE A 281 -12.62 -4.18 -5.25
N THR A 282 -12.89 -5.29 -4.56
CA THR A 282 -13.52 -6.47 -5.19
C THR A 282 -14.90 -6.11 -5.73
N LEU A 283 -15.76 -5.48 -4.93
CA LEU A 283 -17.08 -5.02 -5.35
C LEU A 283 -17.04 -4.15 -6.62
N ALA A 284 -16.17 -3.15 -6.64
CA ALA A 284 -15.99 -2.26 -7.77
C ALA A 284 -15.53 -3.04 -9.03
N ALA A 285 -14.56 -3.94 -8.88
CA ALA A 285 -14.05 -4.75 -9.96
C ALA A 285 -15.15 -5.64 -10.61
N LEU A 286 -16.02 -6.23 -9.78
CA LEU A 286 -17.08 -7.14 -10.23
C LEU A 286 -18.28 -6.44 -10.86
N THR A 287 -18.51 -5.17 -10.50
CA THR A 287 -19.67 -4.38 -10.95
C THR A 287 -19.31 -3.31 -11.98
N THR A 288 -18.04 -3.25 -12.40
CA THR A 288 -17.60 -2.34 -13.47
C THR A 288 -18.35 -2.66 -14.76
N GLY A 289 -19.03 -1.65 -15.33
CA GLY A 289 -19.80 -1.79 -16.57
C GLY A 289 -21.25 -2.24 -16.40
N ASP A 290 -21.63 -2.73 -15.22
CA ASP A 290 -23.01 -3.07 -14.87
C ASP A 290 -23.26 -2.84 -13.37
N THR A 291 -23.63 -1.61 -13.01
CA THR A 291 -23.95 -1.25 -11.63
C THR A 291 -25.31 -1.79 -11.17
N SER A 292 -26.13 -2.36 -12.06
CA SER A 292 -27.40 -2.98 -11.68
C SER A 292 -27.18 -4.19 -10.77
N LEU A 293 -26.02 -4.85 -10.87
CA LEU A 293 -25.57 -5.91 -9.96
C LEU A 293 -25.57 -5.48 -8.50
N LEU A 294 -25.36 -4.19 -8.20
CA LEU A 294 -25.44 -3.69 -6.83
C LEU A 294 -26.83 -3.90 -6.22
N ASN A 295 -27.89 -3.95 -7.03
CA ASN A 295 -29.26 -4.17 -6.58
C ASN A 295 -29.57 -5.64 -6.25
N ASP A 296 -28.73 -6.57 -6.70
CA ASP A 296 -28.87 -7.99 -6.40
C ASP A 296 -28.68 -8.25 -4.89
N ALA A 297 -29.46 -9.18 -4.34
CA ALA A 297 -29.34 -9.63 -2.97
C ALA A 297 -27.91 -10.11 -2.61
N GLN A 298 -27.14 -10.58 -3.58
CA GLN A 298 -25.75 -11.03 -3.41
C GLN A 298 -24.75 -9.88 -3.14
N PHE A 299 -25.13 -8.63 -3.42
CA PHE A 299 -24.31 -7.43 -3.14
C PHE A 299 -24.95 -6.53 -2.08
N ALA A 300 -26.20 -6.81 -1.70
CA ALA A 300 -26.95 -6.05 -0.70
C ALA A 300 -26.26 -5.94 0.68
N PRO A 301 -25.56 -6.96 1.22
CA PRO A 301 -24.88 -6.83 2.52
C PRO A 301 -23.83 -5.71 2.58
N MET A 302 -23.23 -5.34 1.44
CA MET A 302 -22.29 -4.21 1.41
C MET A 302 -22.97 -2.86 1.65
N ARG A 303 -24.28 -2.73 1.33
CA ARG A 303 -25.08 -1.56 1.72
C ARG A 303 -25.43 -1.58 3.21
N ASN A 304 -25.58 -2.77 3.80
CA ASN A 304 -25.94 -2.91 5.21
C ASN A 304 -24.77 -2.51 6.13
N PHE A 305 -23.52 -2.74 5.72
CA PHE A 305 -22.35 -2.34 6.51
C PHE A 305 -22.27 -0.81 6.69
N THR A 306 -22.59 -0.03 5.65
CA THR A 306 -22.60 1.43 5.75
C THR A 306 -23.81 1.95 6.52
N SER A 307 -24.99 1.32 6.42
CA SER A 307 -26.18 1.75 7.16
C SER A 307 -26.09 1.53 8.67
N ARG A 308 -25.36 0.51 9.14
CA ARG A 308 -25.14 0.27 10.58
C ARG A 308 -24.48 1.45 11.31
N THR A 309 -23.71 2.29 10.61
CA THR A 309 -23.10 3.49 11.21
C THR A 309 -24.14 4.52 11.67
N GLN A 310 -25.40 4.42 11.22
CA GLN A 310 -26.43 5.42 11.50
C GLN A 310 -27.06 5.27 12.89
N ASP A 311 -27.10 4.06 13.48
CA ASP A 311 -27.84 3.84 14.74
C ASP A 311 -27.04 4.21 16.00
N LYS A 312 -25.70 4.23 15.90
CA LYS A 312 -24.75 4.75 16.90
C LYS A 312 -23.51 5.16 16.12
N VAL A 313 -23.16 6.45 16.09
CA VAL A 313 -22.09 6.97 15.20
C VAL A 313 -20.72 6.41 15.62
N TYR A 314 -20.38 5.24 15.10
CA TYR A 314 -19.05 4.67 15.06
C TYR A 314 -18.53 4.84 13.64
N ALA A 315 -17.33 5.39 13.47
CA ALA A 315 -16.71 5.40 12.16
C ALA A 315 -16.57 3.97 11.62
N LEU A 316 -16.59 3.82 10.30
CA LEU A 316 -16.39 2.51 9.65
C LEU A 316 -15.07 1.89 10.13
N ALA A 317 -15.12 0.62 10.50
CA ALA A 317 -13.91 -0.15 10.79
C ALA A 317 -13.18 -0.46 9.49
N ASP A 318 -11.86 -0.43 9.53
CA ASP A 318 -11.05 -0.90 8.42
C ASP A 318 -11.10 -2.43 8.34
N VAL A 319 -10.81 -3.12 9.44
CA VAL A 319 -10.85 -4.59 9.54
C VAL A 319 -12.00 -5.00 10.44
N TYR A 320 -12.82 -5.94 9.97
CA TYR A 320 -14.02 -6.40 10.68
C TYR A 320 -14.36 -7.86 10.38
N ASP A 321 -15.19 -8.45 11.24
CA ASP A 321 -15.74 -9.80 11.07
C ASP A 321 -16.97 -9.78 10.16
N VAL A 322 -17.00 -10.59 9.10
CA VAL A 322 -18.08 -10.57 8.08
C VAL A 322 -19.40 -11.16 8.54
N ASN A 323 -19.43 -11.89 9.66
CA ASN A 323 -20.68 -12.45 10.21
C ASN A 323 -21.37 -11.45 11.13
N THR A 324 -20.59 -10.70 11.92
CA THR A 324 -21.10 -9.83 12.99
C THR A 324 -20.93 -8.34 12.68
N GLY A 325 -20.09 -7.99 11.70
CA GLY A 325 -19.69 -6.63 11.37
C GLY A 325 -18.87 -5.95 12.48
N ALA A 326 -18.45 -6.70 13.51
CA ALA A 326 -17.68 -6.16 14.62
C ALA A 326 -16.27 -5.79 14.16
N ALA A 327 -15.80 -4.60 14.55
CA ALA A 327 -14.43 -4.16 14.29
C ALA A 327 -13.44 -5.11 14.97
N SER A 328 -12.37 -5.48 14.27
CA SER A 328 -11.25 -6.17 14.90
C SER A 328 -10.53 -5.19 15.87
N PRO A 329 -10.06 -5.68 17.04
CA PRO A 329 -9.34 -4.83 18.01
C PRO A 329 -8.20 -4.03 17.37
N GLY A 330 -8.15 -2.73 17.62
CA GLY A 330 -7.14 -1.82 17.06
C GLY A 330 -7.26 -1.47 15.56
N TYR A 331 -8.35 -1.88 14.89
CA TYR A 331 -8.63 -1.55 13.48
C TYR A 331 -9.85 -0.62 13.28
N GLY A 332 -10.33 -0.01 14.36
CA GLY A 332 -11.26 1.11 14.28
C GLY A 332 -10.56 2.38 13.77
N LEU A 333 -11.30 3.26 13.08
CA LEU A 333 -10.88 4.64 12.78
C LEU A 333 -9.61 4.78 11.91
N ARG A 334 -9.17 3.75 11.19
CA ARG A 334 -8.00 3.84 10.29
C ARG A 334 -8.31 4.56 8.99
N GLY A 335 -7.30 5.20 8.40
CA GLY A 335 -7.44 5.93 7.15
C GLY A 335 -7.81 5.06 5.96
N ASN A 336 -7.49 3.77 6.01
CA ASN A 336 -7.73 2.75 4.97
C ASN A 336 -9.20 2.66 4.52
N VAL A 337 -10.13 3.16 5.34
CA VAL A 337 -11.55 3.32 4.95
C VAL A 337 -11.77 4.16 3.69
N GLY A 338 -10.76 4.91 3.24
CA GLY A 338 -10.75 5.60 1.94
C GLY A 338 -10.97 4.65 0.75
N GLY A 339 -10.69 3.35 0.91
CA GLY A 339 -10.98 2.34 -0.11
C GLY A 339 -12.46 2.20 -0.45
N SER A 340 -13.38 2.65 0.43
CA SER A 340 -14.83 2.70 0.16
C SER A 340 -15.22 3.58 -1.04
N TYR A 341 -14.30 4.42 -1.53
CA TYR A 341 -14.48 5.25 -2.72
C TYR A 341 -14.23 4.49 -4.04
N ALA A 342 -13.91 3.19 -4.01
CA ALA A 342 -13.55 2.40 -5.19
C ALA A 342 -14.52 2.57 -6.37
N LEU A 343 -15.83 2.47 -6.12
CA LEU A 343 -16.84 2.62 -7.18
C LEU A 343 -16.91 4.05 -7.72
N LEU A 344 -16.75 5.05 -6.84
CA LEU A 344 -16.75 6.46 -7.23
C LEU A 344 -15.52 6.81 -8.08
N ALA A 345 -14.35 6.26 -7.73
CA ALA A 345 -13.11 6.44 -8.47
C ALA A 345 -13.19 5.88 -9.90
N LEU A 346 -13.89 4.76 -10.11
CA LEU A 346 -14.15 4.22 -11.45
C LEU A 346 -14.99 5.16 -12.33
N GLY A 347 -15.85 5.97 -11.71
CA GLY A 347 -16.66 6.99 -12.39
C GLY A 347 -15.92 8.29 -12.66
N THR A 348 -14.72 8.49 -12.10
CA THR A 348 -13.93 9.69 -12.32
C THR A 348 -13.40 9.70 -13.76
N ALA A 349 -13.48 10.86 -14.42
CA ALA A 349 -12.97 10.99 -15.78
C ALA A 349 -11.44 10.87 -15.83
N ASN A 350 -10.94 10.04 -16.75
CA ASN A 350 -9.52 10.00 -17.08
C ASN A 350 -9.12 11.24 -17.86
N LYS A 351 -7.84 11.62 -17.74
CA LYS A 351 -7.23 12.69 -18.53
C LYS A 351 -6.25 12.11 -19.54
N THR A 352 -6.09 12.81 -20.65
CA THR A 352 -5.00 12.53 -21.59
C THR A 352 -3.67 12.81 -20.89
N ILE A 353 -2.79 11.80 -20.86
CA ILE A 353 -1.46 11.93 -20.26
C ILE A 353 -0.58 12.76 -21.21
N ALA A 354 -0.09 13.90 -20.73
CA ALA A 354 0.93 14.65 -21.45
C ALA A 354 2.24 13.84 -21.45
N GLN A 355 2.77 13.51 -22.63
CA GLN A 355 4.03 12.80 -22.72
C GLN A 355 5.18 13.67 -22.19
N VAL A 356 6.02 13.07 -21.36
CA VAL A 356 7.20 13.73 -20.78
C VAL A 356 8.38 12.79 -20.91
N PRO A 357 9.32 13.04 -21.85
CA PRO A 357 10.47 12.17 -22.05
C PRO A 357 11.31 12.04 -20.78
N ALA A 358 11.62 10.81 -20.38
CA ALA A 358 12.62 10.55 -19.36
C ALA A 358 14.05 10.68 -19.96
N SER A 359 15.06 10.91 -19.11
CA SER A 359 16.47 10.91 -19.53
C SER A 359 16.86 9.50 -20.03
N PRO A 360 17.45 9.33 -21.22
CA PRO A 360 17.84 8.03 -21.78
C PRO A 360 19.02 7.37 -21.05
N SER A 361 19.65 8.07 -20.10
CA SER A 361 20.68 7.53 -19.23
C SER A 361 20.26 7.66 -17.76
N PRO A 362 20.57 6.66 -16.91
CA PRO A 362 20.38 6.78 -15.47
C PRO A 362 21.07 8.05 -14.95
N PRO A 363 20.51 8.72 -13.93
CA PRO A 363 21.26 9.71 -13.18
C PRO A 363 22.58 9.08 -12.72
N ALA A 364 23.69 9.82 -12.85
CA ALA A 364 24.98 9.35 -12.34
C ALA A 364 24.81 8.90 -10.89
N ALA A 365 25.36 7.72 -10.55
CA ALA A 365 25.37 7.26 -9.17
C ALA A 365 25.99 8.38 -8.32
N THR A 366 25.24 8.90 -7.35
CA THR A 366 25.77 9.84 -6.36
C THR A 366 26.76 9.08 -5.49
N THR A 367 28.00 8.97 -5.95
CA THR A 367 29.14 8.51 -5.16
C THR A 367 29.51 9.61 -4.18
N THR A 368 28.70 9.81 -3.14
CA THR A 368 29.25 10.37 -1.90
C THR A 368 29.84 9.21 -1.11
N SER A 369 31.01 8.75 -1.55
CA SER A 369 31.91 8.05 -0.64
C SER A 369 32.19 8.97 0.55
N PRO A 370 32.25 8.46 1.79
CA PRO A 370 32.79 9.21 2.90
C PRO A 370 34.20 9.66 2.50
N GLY A 371 34.41 10.97 2.36
CA GLY A 371 35.72 11.50 2.05
C GLY A 371 36.68 11.13 3.17
N ASP A 372 37.70 10.34 2.85
CA ASP A 372 38.93 10.23 3.62
C ASP A 372 39.61 11.61 3.66
N ASN A 373 39.21 12.43 4.62
CA ASN A 373 40.01 13.56 5.07
C ASN A 373 40.76 13.15 6.32
N SER A 374 41.88 12.46 6.10
CA SER A 374 42.97 12.40 7.06
C SER A 374 43.61 13.80 7.17
N SER A 375 43.15 14.60 8.13
CA SER A 375 43.92 15.75 8.62
C SER A 375 43.80 15.83 10.14
N SER A 376 44.85 15.41 10.82
CA SER A 376 45.10 15.61 12.23
C SER A 376 45.22 17.10 12.57
N ALA A 377 44.36 17.65 13.42
CA ALA A 377 44.70 18.78 14.31
C ALA A 377 43.61 19.06 15.37
N ALA A 378 43.97 18.82 16.63
CA ALA A 378 43.64 19.58 17.84
C ALA A 378 42.18 20.00 18.12
N LEU A 379 41.51 19.23 19.00
CA LEU A 379 40.44 19.77 19.84
C LEU A 379 41.07 20.48 21.05
N THR A 380 41.12 21.81 21.03
CA THR A 380 41.41 22.64 22.21
C THR A 380 40.13 22.90 22.98
N THR A 381 40.11 22.46 24.23
CA THR A 381 39.10 22.73 25.25
C THR A 381 39.38 24.04 26.00
N GLN A 382 38.43 24.97 25.97
CA GLN A 382 38.18 26.02 26.98
C GLN A 382 36.68 26.35 26.90
N GLY A 383 35.87 26.39 27.95
CA GLY A 383 36.01 26.11 29.37
C GLY A 383 34.68 26.42 30.09
N ALA A 384 34.42 25.67 31.17
CA ALA A 384 33.61 25.99 32.38
C ALA A 384 32.09 26.25 32.20
N THR A 385 31.15 25.70 32.99
CA THR A 385 31.09 25.38 34.43
C THR A 385 29.94 24.36 34.68
N SER A 386 30.16 23.21 35.32
CA SER A 386 30.01 22.93 36.78
C SER A 386 28.56 22.85 37.31
N ILE A 387 27.98 21.63 37.45
CA ILE A 387 27.23 21.21 38.65
C ILE A 387 27.58 19.75 38.96
N GLN A 388 28.05 19.53 40.19
CA GLN A 388 28.66 18.29 40.69
C GLN A 388 27.63 17.23 41.08
N LEU A 389 28.00 15.98 40.80
CA LEU A 389 27.42 14.74 41.32
C LEU A 389 28.14 14.41 42.64
N LEU A 390 27.41 14.25 43.75
CA LEU A 390 27.97 13.77 45.02
C LEU A 390 27.50 12.33 45.26
N VAL A 391 28.46 11.39 45.28
CA VAL A 391 28.27 10.00 45.70
C VAL A 391 28.92 9.84 47.07
N GLY A 392 28.15 9.37 48.06
CA GLY A 392 28.65 8.95 49.36
C GLY A 392 28.09 7.58 49.72
N LEU A 393 28.96 6.57 49.79
CA LEU A 393 28.70 5.24 50.34
C LEU A 393 28.61 5.28 51.87
N THR A 394 27.66 4.56 52.47
CA THR A 394 27.86 3.81 53.73
C THR A 394 26.96 2.57 53.77
N LEU A 395 27.47 1.51 54.41
CA LEU A 395 26.98 0.13 54.48
C LEU A 395 25.83 -0.10 55.51
N VAL A 396 24.83 -0.92 55.12
CA VAL A 396 24.28 -2.19 55.73
C VAL A 396 23.73 -2.17 57.20
N PRO A 397 22.79 -3.06 57.67
CA PRO A 397 21.77 -3.96 57.07
C PRO A 397 20.32 -3.81 57.65
N GLY A 398 19.31 -4.45 57.04
CA GLY A 398 18.07 -4.78 57.77
C GLY A 398 16.89 -5.34 56.97
N MET A 399 16.82 -6.67 56.82
CA MET A 399 15.66 -7.59 56.88
C MET A 399 14.24 -7.28 56.31
N LEU A 400 13.63 -8.40 55.85
CA LEU A 400 12.18 -8.75 55.71
C LEU A 400 11.46 -8.21 54.45
N ALA A 401 11.09 -8.99 53.42
CA ALA A 401 10.24 -10.21 53.27
C ALA A 401 8.73 -9.93 53.07
N MET A 402 8.13 -10.76 52.20
CA MET A 402 6.70 -10.91 51.80
C MET A 402 6.18 -9.90 50.75
N LEU A 403 5.77 -10.24 49.52
CA LEU A 403 4.98 -11.36 48.94
C LEU A 403 3.48 -11.30 49.33
N LEU A 404 2.64 -11.21 48.29
CA LEU A 404 1.15 -11.28 48.22
C LEU A 404 0.38 -9.98 48.46
N LEU A 405 -0.54 -9.63 47.55
CA LEU A 405 -1.98 -9.92 47.68
C LEU A 405 -2.74 -9.52 46.40
N HIS A 406 -3.41 -10.54 45.85
CA HIS A 406 -4.67 -10.61 45.07
C HIS A 406 -4.81 -9.88 43.73
#